data_AF-A0A8J6L8D3-F1
#
_entry.id   AF-A0A8J6L8D3-F1
#
_cell.length_a   1.000
_cell.length_b   1.000
_cell.length_c   1.000
_cell.angle_alpha   90.00
_cell.angle_beta   90.00
_cell.angle_gamma   90.00
#
_symmetry.space_group_name_H-M   'P 1'
#
loop_
_entity.id
_entity.type
_entity.pdbx_description
1 polymer ?
#
loop_
_entity_poly.entity_id
_entity_poly.type
_entity_poly.pdbx_seq_one_letter_code
_entity_poly.pdbx_strand_id
1 'polypeptide(L)' 'MMKYWANFARHGNPNSEGLPYWPELIHDEHYLKLDIQPAVGRALKARKLHFWTKTLPQKIQKLKGALNKHVEL' A
#
# COMPACT_ATOMS: atom_id res chain seq x y z
N MET A 1 13.62 12.90 -9.45
CA MET A 1 12.22 12.45 -9.68
C MET A 1 11.80 12.42 -11.14
N MET A 2 11.95 13.50 -11.91
CA MET A 2 11.42 13.56 -13.29
C MET A 2 11.92 12.43 -14.22
N LYS A 3 13.17 11.98 -14.08
CA LYS A 3 13.73 10.88 -14.89
C LYS A 3 12.97 9.56 -14.71
N TYR A 4 12.61 9.17 -13.48
CA TYR A 4 11.79 7.98 -13.22
C TYR A 4 10.45 8.05 -13.95
N TRP A 5 9.73 9.16 -13.81
CA TRP A 5 8.42 9.33 -14.43
C TRP A 5 8.48 9.38 -15.96
N ALA A 6 9.48 10.06 -16.53
CA ALA A 6 9.67 10.10 -17.97
C ALA A 6 9.98 8.70 -18.55
N ASN A 7 10.77 7.88 -17.85
CA ASN A 7 11.03 6.51 -18.26
C ASN A 7 9.79 5.63 -18.13
N PHE A 8 9.07 5.73 -17.03
CA PHE A 8 7.82 4.98 -16.84
C PHE A 8 6.79 5.31 -17.92
N ALA A 9 6.59 6.60 -18.23
CA ALA A 9 5.66 7.03 -19.28
C ALA A 9 6.04 6.50 -20.67
N ARG A 10 7.34 6.35 -20.97
CA ARG A 10 7.82 5.84 -22.27
C ARG A 10 7.83 4.32 -22.38
N HIS A 11 8.18 3.62 -21.31
CA HIS A 11 8.56 2.21 -21.37
C HIS A 11 7.78 1.32 -20.39
N GLY A 12 6.95 1.88 -19.52
CA GLY A 12 6.32 1.14 -18.40
C GLY A 12 7.30 0.75 -17.28
N ASN A 13 8.59 1.06 -17.42
CA ASN A 13 9.63 0.78 -16.43
C ASN A 13 10.33 2.09 -16.03
N PRO A 14 10.33 2.47 -14.74
CA PRO A 14 10.94 3.74 -14.30
C PRO A 14 12.48 3.71 -14.30
N ASN A 15 13.10 2.51 -14.34
CA ASN A 15 14.54 2.33 -14.14
C ASN A 15 15.39 2.78 -15.33
N SER A 16 16.60 3.28 -15.03
CA SER A 16 17.65 3.58 -16.01
C SER A 16 18.99 3.72 -15.29
N GLU A 17 20.09 3.70 -16.04
CA GLU A 17 21.43 3.93 -15.49
C GLU A 17 21.52 5.27 -14.72
N GLY A 18 22.26 5.24 -13.61
CA GLY A 18 22.47 6.38 -12.72
C GLY A 18 21.28 6.72 -11.81
N LEU A 19 20.23 5.89 -11.76
CA LEU A 19 19.15 6.01 -10.78
C LEU A 19 19.18 4.84 -9.79
N PRO A 20 18.82 5.07 -8.51
CA PRO A 20 18.51 3.97 -7.60
C PRO A 20 17.47 3.02 -8.20
N TYR A 21 17.58 1.73 -7.90
CA TYR A 21 16.64 0.75 -8.41
C TYR A 21 15.24 0.94 -7.80
N TRP A 22 14.22 1.03 -8.65
CA TRP A 22 12.81 1.01 -8.29
C TRP A 22 12.29 -0.41 -8.49
N PRO A 23 11.99 -1.15 -7.40
CA PRO A 23 11.51 -2.52 -7.48
C PRO A 23 10.07 -2.59 -7.99
N GLU A 24 9.77 -3.61 -8.79
CA GLU A 24 8.39 -3.94 -9.12
C GLU A 24 7.60 -4.34 -7.86
N LEU A 25 6.32 -3.97 -7.85
CA LEU A 25 5.39 -4.32 -6.77
C LEU A 25 4.94 -5.78 -6.95
N ILE A 26 5.82 -6.71 -6.63
CA ILE A 26 5.56 -8.16 -6.61
C ILE A 26 5.28 -8.65 -5.17
N HIS A 27 5.32 -9.96 -4.93
CA HIS A 27 4.94 -10.64 -3.68
C HIS A 27 5.52 -10.05 -2.39
N ASP A 28 6.74 -9.52 -2.41
CA ASP A 28 7.38 -8.96 -1.21
C ASP A 28 6.92 -7.53 -0.87
N GLU A 29 6.00 -6.96 -1.67
CA GLU A 29 5.45 -5.61 -1.51
C GLU A 29 6.54 -4.53 -1.39
N HIS A 30 7.63 -4.70 -2.14
CA HIS A 30 8.71 -3.72 -2.19
C HIS A 30 8.22 -2.43 -2.85
N TYR A 31 8.72 -1.31 -2.35
CA TYR A 31 8.43 0.00 -2.92
C TYR A 31 9.64 0.92 -2.79
N LEU A 32 9.75 1.89 -3.70
CA LEU A 32 10.75 2.95 -3.58
C LEU A 32 10.19 4.08 -2.70
N LYS A 33 10.83 4.36 -1.57
CA LYS A 33 10.60 5.56 -0.77
C LYS A 33 11.29 6.72 -1.46
N LEU A 34 10.50 7.69 -1.89
CA LEU A 34 10.98 8.94 -2.47
C LEU A 34 11.19 9.95 -1.34
N ASP A 35 12.45 10.15 -0.94
CA ASP A 35 12.88 11.05 0.12
C ASP A 35 14.20 11.73 -0.32
N ILE A 36 14.81 12.58 0.53
CA ILE A 36 16.11 13.21 0.25
C ILE A 36 17.14 12.16 -0.20
N GLN A 37 17.14 11.00 0.47
CA GLN A 37 17.85 9.81 0.05
C GLN A 37 16.84 8.71 -0.29
N PRO A 38 16.69 8.34 -1.58
CA PRO A 38 15.80 7.27 -1.97
C PRO A 38 16.23 5.93 -1.35
N ALA A 39 15.26 5.15 -0.87
CA ALA A 39 15.51 3.85 -0.27
C ALA A 39 14.39 2.87 -0.59
N VAL A 40 14.72 1.58 -0.67
CA VAL A 40 13.72 0.53 -0.84
C VAL A 40 13.11 0.20 0.52
N GLY A 41 11.78 0.28 0.59
CA GLY A 41 10.99 -0.22 1.71
C GLY A 41 10.21 -1.47 1.33
N ARG A 42 9.51 -2.04 2.30
CA ARG A 42 8.62 -3.20 2.14
C ARG A 42 7.31 -3.00 2.90
N ALA A 43 6.24 -3.62 2.43
CA ALA A 43 4.95 -3.69 3.12
C ALA A 43 4.40 -2.30 3.52
N LEU A 44 4.25 -1.42 2.52
CA LEU A 44 3.88 -0.02 2.73
C LEU A 44 2.59 0.10 3.55
N LYS A 45 2.69 0.71 4.74
CA LYS A 45 1.57 0.94 5.66
C LYS A 45 0.78 -0.32 6.04
N ALA A 46 1.41 -1.50 6.03
CA ALA A 46 0.74 -2.79 6.28
C ALA A 46 -0.22 -2.80 7.48
N ARG A 47 0.18 -2.23 8.63
CA ARG A 47 -0.69 -2.13 9.82
C ARG A 47 -1.97 -1.31 9.56
N LYS A 48 -1.85 -0.17 8.87
CA LYS A 48 -3.01 0.66 8.53
C LYS A 48 -3.89 -0.03 7.49
N LEU A 49 -3.29 -0.65 6.47
CA LEU A 49 -4.02 -1.40 5.45
C LEU A 49 -4.85 -2.52 6.08
N HIS A 50 -4.24 -3.31 6.98
CA HIS A 50 -4.93 -4.38 7.70
C HIS A 50 -6.09 -3.85 8.54
N PHE A 51 -5.88 -2.74 9.26
CA PHE A 51 -6.93 -2.13 10.06
C PHE A 51 -8.15 -1.74 9.22
N TRP A 52 -7.95 -1.01 8.12
CA TRP A 52 -9.04 -0.49 7.31
C TRP A 52 -9.76 -1.57 6.48
N THR A 53 -9.03 -2.58 6.01
CA THR A 53 -9.60 -3.62 5.13
C THR A 53 -10.12 -4.84 5.87
N LYS A 54 -9.65 -5.11 7.10
CA LYS A 54 -10.04 -6.30 7.87
C LYS A 54 -10.65 -5.92 9.21
N THR A 55 -9.88 -5.24 10.08
CA THR A 55 -10.28 -5.02 11.47
C THR A 55 -11.54 -4.16 11.60
N LEU A 56 -11.61 -3.03 10.89
CA LEU A 56 -12.73 -2.10 10.99
C LEU A 56 -14.03 -2.70 10.43
N PRO A 57 -14.08 -3.27 9.20
CA PRO A 57 -15.27 -3.93 8.69
C PRO A 57 -15.81 -5.03 9.63
N GLN A 58 -14.92 -5.85 10.18
CA GLN A 58 -15.29 -6.90 11.14
C GLN A 58 -15.92 -6.32 12.42
N LYS A 59 -15.37 -5.22 12.96
CA LYS A 59 -15.95 -4.54 14.13
C LYS A 59 -17.33 -3.98 13.83
N ILE A 60 -17.51 -3.33 12.68
CA ILE A 60 -18.80 -2.79 12.25
C ILE A 60 -19.84 -3.91 12.14
N GLN A 61 -19.48 -5.05 11.53
CA GLN A 61 -20.39 -6.20 11.41
C GLN A 61 -20.80 -6.76 12.77
N LYS A 62 -19.86 -6.89 13.72
CA LYS A 62 -20.15 -7.34 15.09
C LYS A 62 -21.11 -6.38 15.81
N LEU A 63 -20.91 -5.08 15.67
CA LEU A 63 -21.79 -4.06 16.27
C LEU A 63 -23.20 -4.11 15.68
N LYS A 64 -23.33 -4.22 14.35
CA LYS A 64 -24.63 -4.38 13.69
C LYS A 64 -25.36 -5.64 14.15
N GLY A 65 -24.64 -6.76 14.24
CA GLY A 65 -25.21 -8.02 14.73
C GLY A 65 -25.65 -7.95 16.20
N ALA A 66 -24.91 -7.24 17.06
CA ALA A 66 -25.31 -7.02 18.45
C ALA A 66 -26.55 -6.12 18.55
N LEU A 67 -26.62 -5.05 17.75
CA LEU A 67 -27.77 -4.14 17.73
C LEU A 67 -29.05 -4.87 17.30
N ASN A 68 -28.99 -5.68 16.24
CA ASN A 68 -30.17 -6.41 15.77
C ASN A 68 -30.71 -7.38 16.83
N LYS A 69 -29.83 -8.10 17.55
CA LYS A 69 -30.23 -9.00 18.64
C LYS A 69 -30.91 -8.28 19.81
N HIS A 70 -30.52 -7.04 20.10
CA HIS A 70 -31.16 -6.23 21.15
C HIS A 70 -32.54 -5.70 20.75
N VAL A 71 -32.83 -5.59 19.45
CA VAL A 71 -34.13 -5.11 18.93
C VAL A 71 -35.15 -6.25 18.80
N GLU A 72 -34.69 -7.49 18.68
CA GLU A 72 -35.54 -8.70 18.56
C GLU A 72 -35.96 -9.32 19.92
N LEU A 73 -35.51 -8.75 21.05
CA LEU A 73 -35.88 -9.14 22.43
C LEU A 73 -36.83 -8.12 23.05
#